data_AF-A0A5C5SB25-F1
#
_entry.id   AF-A0A5C5SB25-F1
#
_cell.length_a   1.000
_cell.length_b   1.000
_cell.length_c   1.000
_cell.angle_alpha   90.00
_cell.angle_beta   90.00
_cell.angle_gamma   90.00
#
_symmetry.space_group_name_H-M   'P 1'
#
loop_
_entity.id
_entity.type
_entity.pdbx_description
1 polymer ?
#
loop_
_entity_poly.entity_id
_entity_poly.type
_entity_poly.pdbx_seq_one_letter_code
_entity_poly.pdbx_strand_id
1 'polypeptide(L)'
;MTSSKNELLYFVLTILFIVFAAFIYFTFGRKTASVQPSNLTAQVVARQEAEKKLQTAKASVTNAEVNPNDSSLALAQEAVEQIEDDSKKNELRARLDAVAAEITNQTAATTAVETAEASLSTEDIKAAQEALNQVGNEAKKTELMNRLTAIASSLGYTLDPSPSSSTN
;
A
#
# COMPACT_ATOMS: atom_id res chain seq x y z
N MET A 1 36.48 12.20 -82.04
CA MET A 1 35.35 12.48 -81.12
C MET A 1 34.92 11.16 -80.46
N THR A 2 35.68 10.71 -79.46
CA THR A 2 35.37 9.50 -78.66
C THR A 2 36.12 9.56 -77.32
N SER A 3 35.58 10.31 -76.36
CA SER A 3 35.96 10.21 -74.95
C SER A 3 34.82 10.74 -74.09
N SER A 4 33.89 9.87 -73.71
CA SER A 4 32.78 10.21 -72.81
C SER A 4 32.52 9.14 -71.74
N LYS A 5 33.22 7.99 -71.80
CA LYS A 5 32.98 6.87 -70.87
C LYS A 5 33.76 7.00 -69.56
N ASN A 6 34.95 7.62 -69.61
CA ASN A 6 35.80 7.73 -68.42
C ASN A 6 35.42 8.94 -67.56
N GLU A 7 34.98 10.05 -68.15
CA GLU A 7 34.55 11.23 -67.39
C GLU A 7 33.26 10.99 -66.61
N LEU A 8 32.26 10.34 -67.22
CA LEU A 8 31.04 9.94 -66.52
C LEU A 8 31.36 8.94 -65.38
N LEU A 9 32.29 8.01 -65.62
CA LEU A 9 32.72 7.04 -64.61
C LEU A 9 33.41 7.74 -63.43
N TYR A 10 34.33 8.69 -63.66
CA TYR A 10 34.97 9.45 -62.59
C TYR A 10 34.00 10.39 -61.89
N PHE A 11 33.04 10.96 -62.61
CA PHE A 11 32.00 11.83 -62.04
C PHE A 11 31.08 11.04 -61.10
N VAL A 12 30.61 9.87 -61.52
CA VAL A 12 29.81 8.96 -60.69
C VAL A 12 30.63 8.43 -59.50
N LEU A 13 31.91 8.07 -59.71
CA LEU A 13 32.79 7.60 -58.64
C LEU A 13 33.02 8.67 -57.57
N THR A 14 33.20 9.93 -57.97
CA THR A 14 33.40 11.07 -57.06
C THR A 14 32.14 11.34 -56.24
N ILE A 15 30.97 11.32 -56.87
CA ILE A 15 29.68 11.47 -56.17
C ILE A 15 29.47 10.32 -55.17
N LEU A 16 29.78 9.08 -55.56
CA LEU A 16 29.72 7.92 -54.66
C LEU A 16 30.66 8.07 -53.46
N PHE A 17 31.88 8.59 -53.68
CA PHE A 17 32.85 8.80 -52.61
C PHE A 17 32.41 9.90 -51.64
N ILE A 18 31.81 10.98 -52.13
CA ILE A 18 31.26 12.06 -51.29
C ILE A 18 30.06 11.55 -50.47
N VAL A 19 29.16 10.79 -51.07
CA VAL A 19 28.00 10.20 -50.36
C VAL A 19 28.47 9.17 -49.32
N PHE A 20 29.48 8.35 -49.64
CA PHE A 20 30.06 7.40 -48.70
C PHE A 20 30.80 8.10 -47.55
N ALA A 21 31.57 9.15 -47.84
CA ALA A 21 32.21 9.98 -46.82
C ALA A 21 31.19 10.70 -45.93
N ALA A 22 30.11 11.22 -46.52
CA ALA A 22 29.00 11.83 -45.78
C ALA A 22 28.23 10.79 -44.94
N PHE A 23 28.06 9.57 -45.44
CA PHE A 23 27.45 8.45 -44.71
C PHE A 23 28.32 7.99 -43.54
N ILE A 24 29.64 7.87 -43.72
CA ILE A 24 30.57 7.60 -42.62
C ILE A 24 30.56 8.75 -41.62
N TYR A 25 30.57 10.00 -42.09
CA TYR A 25 30.50 11.17 -41.21
C TYR A 25 29.14 11.28 -40.48
N PHE A 26 28.04 10.84 -41.07
CA PHE A 26 26.73 10.81 -40.39
C PHE A 26 26.65 9.69 -39.34
N THR A 27 27.15 8.50 -39.68
CA THR A 27 27.09 7.32 -38.82
C THR A 27 28.12 7.36 -37.68
N PHE A 28 29.32 7.90 -37.92
CA PHE A 28 30.41 7.98 -36.94
C PHE A 28 30.75 9.41 -36.47
N GLY A 29 30.30 10.45 -37.16
CA GLY A 29 30.53 11.86 -36.81
C GLY A 29 29.44 12.47 -35.92
N ARG A 30 28.42 11.70 -35.51
CA ARG A 30 27.79 11.94 -34.20
C ARG A 30 28.85 11.64 -33.15
N LYS A 31 29.77 12.59 -32.94
CA LYS A 31 30.37 12.78 -31.63
C LYS A 31 29.18 12.93 -30.71
N THR A 32 28.85 11.85 -30.01
CA THR A 32 28.15 11.99 -28.75
C THR A 32 29.01 12.97 -27.98
N ALA A 33 28.54 14.21 -27.87
CA ALA A 33 28.77 14.93 -26.64
C ALA A 33 28.47 13.89 -25.57
N SER A 34 29.47 13.58 -24.74
CA SER A 34 29.22 12.88 -23.50
C SER A 34 28.19 13.74 -22.77
N VAL A 35 26.91 13.49 -23.03
CA VAL A 35 25.86 13.78 -22.09
C VAL A 35 26.21 12.82 -20.98
N GLN A 36 27.07 13.28 -20.08
CA GLN A 36 27.14 12.83 -18.72
C GLN A 36 25.69 12.58 -18.32
N PRO A 37 25.28 11.33 -18.01
CA PRO A 37 23.88 11.02 -17.77
C PRO A 37 23.39 12.03 -16.76
N SER A 38 22.50 12.91 -17.21
CA SER A 38 22.09 14.04 -16.42
C SER A 38 21.40 13.48 -15.19
N ASN A 39 21.80 13.93 -14.00
CA ASN A 39 21.16 13.58 -12.73
C ASN A 39 19.62 13.68 -12.78
N LEU A 40 19.08 14.45 -13.73
CA LEU A 40 17.65 14.57 -14.03
C LEU A 40 16.96 13.24 -14.40
N THR A 41 17.52 12.38 -15.25
CA THR A 41 16.84 11.14 -15.65
C THR A 41 16.79 10.13 -14.51
N ALA A 42 17.90 9.97 -13.77
CA ALA A 42 17.95 9.10 -12.59
C ALA A 42 17.03 9.61 -11.46
N GLN A 43 17.00 10.92 -11.23
CA GLN A 43 16.14 11.55 -10.22
C GLN A 43 14.65 11.42 -10.56
N VAL A 44 14.26 11.51 -11.83
CA VAL A 44 12.86 11.30 -12.24
C VAL A 44 12.42 9.85 -12.03
N VAL A 45 13.25 8.86 -12.36
CA VAL A 45 12.95 7.45 -12.12
C VAL A 45 12.84 7.15 -10.62
N ALA A 46 13.80 7.62 -9.81
CA ALA A 46 13.75 7.45 -8.37
C ALA A 46 12.49 8.07 -7.74
N ARG A 47 12.06 9.24 -8.22
CA ARG A 47 10.82 9.88 -7.76
C ARG A 47 9.57 9.08 -8.14
N GLN A 48 9.53 8.49 -9.34
CA GLN A 48 8.42 7.63 -9.77
C GLN A 48 8.34 6.35 -8.93
N GLU A 49 9.48 5.73 -8.64
CA GLU A 49 9.53 4.55 -7.78
C GLU A 49 9.09 4.87 -6.34
N ALA A 50 9.56 6.00 -5.78
CA ALA A 50 9.13 6.46 -4.46
C ALA A 50 7.60 6.70 -4.41
N GLU A 51 7.04 7.30 -5.45
CA GLU A 51 5.59 7.53 -5.55
C GLU A 51 4.80 6.22 -5.68
N LYS A 52 5.30 5.25 -6.46
CA LYS A 52 4.70 3.91 -6.56
C LYS A 52 4.71 3.21 -5.20
N LYS A 53 5.84 3.20 -4.49
CA LYS A 53 5.95 2.63 -3.14
C LYS A 53 4.95 3.27 -2.17
N LEU A 54 4.84 4.60 -2.21
CA LEU A 54 3.87 5.34 -1.40
C LEU A 54 2.42 4.94 -1.71
N GLN A 55 2.06 4.79 -2.98
CA GLN A 55 0.71 4.36 -3.39
C GLN A 55 0.41 2.94 -2.93
N THR A 56 1.37 2.01 -3.09
CA THR A 56 1.25 0.63 -2.59
C THR A 56 1.05 0.63 -1.08
N ALA A 57 1.86 1.37 -0.32
CA ALA A 57 1.73 1.45 1.14
C ALA A 57 0.36 2.03 1.57
N LYS A 58 -0.11 3.10 0.93
CA LYS A 58 -1.44 3.67 1.20
C LYS A 58 -2.56 2.65 0.96
N ALA A 59 -2.49 1.91 -0.15
CA ALA A 59 -3.47 0.87 -0.46
C ALA A 59 -3.46 -0.26 0.58
N SER A 60 -2.28 -0.72 1.01
CA SER A 60 -2.16 -1.75 2.05
C SER A 60 -2.68 -1.27 3.40
N VAL A 61 -2.36 -0.03 3.81
CA VAL A 61 -2.89 0.57 5.06
C VAL A 61 -4.41 0.66 5.02
N THR A 62 -4.99 1.15 3.91
CA THR A 62 -6.45 1.19 3.76
C THR A 62 -7.08 -0.20 3.78
N ASN A 63 -6.44 -1.21 3.20
CA ASN A 63 -6.93 -2.58 3.31
C ASN A 63 -6.95 -3.06 4.78
N ALA A 64 -5.89 -2.76 5.54
CA ALA A 64 -5.78 -3.12 6.95
C ALA A 64 -6.79 -2.37 7.83
N GLU A 65 -7.12 -1.13 7.51
CA GLU A 65 -8.17 -0.36 8.20
C GLU A 65 -9.57 -0.92 7.94
N VAL A 66 -9.88 -1.32 6.71
CA VAL A 66 -11.19 -1.89 6.36
C VAL A 66 -11.34 -3.31 6.91
N ASN A 67 -10.27 -4.10 6.84
CA ASN A 67 -10.23 -5.49 7.27
C ASN A 67 -9.08 -5.70 8.27
N PRO A 68 -9.23 -5.23 9.52
CA PRO A 68 -8.19 -5.35 10.55
C PRO A 68 -7.96 -6.82 10.90
N ASN A 69 -6.78 -7.33 10.56
CA ASN A 69 -6.28 -8.64 10.98
C ASN A 69 -4.75 -8.65 10.87
N ASP A 70 -4.11 -9.63 11.51
CA ASP A 70 -2.64 -9.70 11.59
C ASP A 70 -1.97 -9.75 10.21
N SER A 71 -2.60 -10.41 9.24
CA SER A 71 -2.05 -10.54 7.88
C SER A 71 -2.08 -9.20 7.13
N SER A 72 -3.21 -8.48 7.17
CA SER A 72 -3.32 -7.16 6.54
C SER A 72 -2.42 -6.12 7.22
N LEU A 73 -2.29 -6.18 8.55
CA LEU A 73 -1.37 -5.34 9.32
C LEU A 73 0.08 -5.60 8.90
N ALA A 74 0.52 -6.86 8.84
CA ALA A 74 1.90 -7.21 8.47
C ALA A 74 2.24 -6.76 7.05
N LEU A 75 1.35 -7.00 6.08
CA LEU A 75 1.53 -6.57 4.69
C LEU A 75 1.62 -5.04 4.57
N ALA A 76 0.83 -4.31 5.35
CA ALA A 76 0.87 -2.86 5.37
C ALA A 76 2.14 -2.32 6.04
N GLN A 77 2.59 -2.93 7.14
CA GLN A 77 3.85 -2.60 7.79
C GLN A 77 5.05 -2.79 6.84
N GLU A 78 5.09 -3.91 6.13
CA GLU A 78 6.13 -4.19 5.13
C GLU A 78 6.15 -3.13 4.02
N ALA A 79 4.98 -2.76 3.50
CA ALA A 79 4.88 -1.74 2.45
C ALA A 79 5.27 -0.33 2.96
N VAL A 80 4.91 0.02 4.19
CA VAL A 80 5.27 1.31 4.82
C VAL A 80 6.77 1.42 5.07
N GLU A 81 7.45 0.33 5.41
CA GLU A 81 8.90 0.35 5.66
C GLU A 81 9.71 0.66 4.39
N GLN A 82 9.15 0.39 3.20
CA GLN A 82 9.79 0.71 1.92
C GLN A 82 9.77 2.21 1.56
N ILE A 83 9.05 3.04 2.32
CA ILE A 83 8.96 4.48 2.08
C ILE A 83 10.24 5.18 2.56
N GLU A 84 10.82 6.04 1.72
CA GLU A 84 12.03 6.83 2.07
C GLU A 84 11.68 8.13 2.81
N ASP A 85 10.48 8.68 2.57
CA ASP A 85 10.01 9.92 3.21
C ASP A 85 9.52 9.63 4.62
N ASP A 86 10.34 9.98 5.62
CA ASP A 86 10.06 9.73 7.04
C ASP A 86 8.75 10.37 7.52
N SER A 87 8.38 11.54 7.00
CA SER A 87 7.14 12.22 7.39
C SER A 87 5.93 11.37 6.99
N LYS A 88 5.89 10.92 5.73
CA LYS A 88 4.84 10.04 5.22
C LYS A 88 4.86 8.66 5.86
N LYS A 89 6.06 8.11 6.10
CA LYS A 89 6.22 6.83 6.81
C LYS A 89 5.58 6.92 8.20
N ASN A 90 5.88 7.96 8.96
CA ASN A 90 5.35 8.16 10.31
C ASN A 90 3.83 8.35 10.32
N GLU A 91 3.27 9.09 9.36
CA GLU A 91 1.82 9.24 9.21
C GLU A 91 1.13 7.88 9.01
N LEU A 92 1.67 7.03 8.13
CA LEU A 92 1.10 5.71 7.86
C LEU A 92 1.32 4.74 9.03
N ARG A 93 2.43 4.82 9.76
CA ARG A 93 2.67 4.03 10.98
C ARG A 93 1.64 4.33 12.06
N ALA A 94 1.33 5.61 12.30
CA ALA A 94 0.31 5.99 13.28
C ALA A 94 -1.07 5.40 12.95
N ARG A 95 -1.41 5.31 11.66
CA ARG A 95 -2.63 4.62 11.21
C ARG A 95 -2.58 3.12 11.49
N LEU A 96 -1.43 2.48 11.27
CA LEU A 96 -1.24 1.05 11.58
C LEU A 96 -1.25 0.76 13.08
N ASP A 97 -0.83 1.69 13.93
CA ASP A 97 -0.95 1.57 15.39
C ASP A 97 -2.43 1.52 15.80
N ALA A 98 -3.29 2.33 15.17
CA ALA A 98 -4.74 2.27 15.38
C ALA A 98 -5.34 0.93 14.88
N VAL A 99 -4.87 0.41 13.76
CA VAL A 99 -5.27 -0.93 13.28
C VAL A 99 -4.86 -2.02 14.26
N ALA A 100 -3.64 -1.97 14.81
CA ALA A 100 -3.17 -2.94 15.80
C ALA A 100 -4.00 -2.90 17.09
N ALA A 101 -4.39 -1.71 17.54
CA ALA A 101 -5.30 -1.54 18.67
C ALA A 101 -6.68 -2.16 18.38
N GLU A 102 -7.22 -1.94 17.18
CA GLU A 102 -8.50 -2.52 16.78
C GLU A 102 -8.46 -4.06 16.72
N ILE A 103 -7.38 -4.65 16.20
CA ILE A 103 -7.17 -6.11 16.20
C ILE A 103 -7.15 -6.66 17.65
N THR A 104 -6.48 -5.95 18.55
CA THR A 104 -6.43 -6.30 19.98
C THR A 104 -7.83 -6.25 20.59
N ASN A 105 -8.61 -5.20 20.32
CA ASN A 105 -9.98 -5.05 20.82
C ASN A 105 -10.91 -6.15 20.29
N GLN A 106 -10.81 -6.51 19.00
CA GLN A 106 -11.58 -7.60 18.41
C GLN A 106 -11.25 -8.97 19.01
N THR A 107 -9.97 -9.21 19.28
CA THR A 107 -9.50 -10.44 19.92
C THR A 107 -10.05 -10.53 21.34
N ALA A 108 -9.91 -9.47 22.13
CA ALA A 108 -10.42 -9.41 23.50
C ALA A 108 -11.95 -9.61 23.54
N ALA A 109 -12.69 -8.93 22.67
CA ALA A 109 -14.15 -9.09 22.57
C ALA A 109 -14.56 -10.50 22.17
N THR A 110 -13.82 -11.12 21.23
CA THR A 110 -14.08 -12.51 20.81
C THR A 110 -13.87 -13.47 21.98
N THR A 111 -12.74 -13.38 22.68
CA THR A 111 -12.44 -14.21 23.85
C THR A 111 -13.46 -14.01 24.98
N ALA A 112 -13.90 -12.78 25.22
CA ALA A 112 -14.90 -12.49 26.23
C ALA A 112 -16.27 -13.10 25.88
N VAL A 113 -16.70 -13.01 24.61
CA VAL A 113 -17.93 -13.67 24.15
C VAL A 113 -17.82 -15.19 24.27
N GLU A 114 -16.70 -15.79 23.86
CA GLU A 114 -16.46 -17.24 24.02
C GLU A 114 -16.49 -17.67 25.50
N THR A 115 -15.97 -16.83 26.39
CA THR A 115 -16.02 -17.08 27.84
C THR A 115 -17.47 -17.05 28.34
N ALA A 116 -18.26 -16.05 27.93
CA ALA A 116 -19.67 -15.97 28.27
C ALA A 116 -20.49 -17.15 27.71
N GLU A 117 -20.16 -17.63 26.51
CA GLU A 117 -20.76 -18.83 25.91
C GLU A 117 -20.45 -20.09 26.72
N ALA A 118 -19.22 -20.21 27.23
CA ALA A 118 -18.78 -21.37 27.99
C ALA A 118 -19.30 -21.36 29.44
N SER A 119 -19.32 -20.21 30.10
CA SER A 119 -19.68 -20.08 31.51
C SER A 119 -21.17 -19.92 31.74
N LEU A 120 -21.89 -19.34 30.77
CA LEU A 120 -23.30 -18.94 30.88
C LEU A 120 -23.56 -18.09 32.14
N SER A 121 -22.61 -17.22 32.49
CA SER A 121 -22.71 -16.33 33.64
C SER A 121 -23.06 -14.90 33.22
N THR A 122 -23.84 -14.20 34.05
CA THR A 122 -24.18 -12.79 33.83
C THR A 122 -22.97 -11.87 33.99
N GLU A 123 -21.97 -12.27 34.79
CA GLU A 123 -20.72 -11.55 34.98
C GLU A 123 -19.88 -11.55 33.69
N ASP A 124 -19.72 -12.71 33.06
CA ASP A 124 -18.98 -12.83 31.80
C ASP A 124 -19.72 -12.17 30.64
N ILE A 125 -21.06 -12.18 30.64
CA ILE A 125 -21.85 -11.42 29.68
C ILE A 125 -21.56 -9.92 29.78
N LYS A 126 -21.48 -9.38 31.01
CA LYS A 126 -21.16 -7.98 31.23
C LYS A 126 -19.74 -7.66 30.76
N ALA A 127 -18.76 -8.51 31.07
CA ALA A 127 -17.38 -8.36 30.60
C ALA A 127 -17.29 -8.38 29.06
N ALA A 128 -18.03 -9.27 28.40
CA ALA A 128 -18.12 -9.33 26.95
C ALA A 128 -18.75 -8.07 26.34
N GLN A 129 -19.79 -7.52 26.98
CA GLN A 129 -20.40 -6.26 26.57
C GLN A 129 -19.41 -5.09 26.68
N GLU A 130 -18.64 -5.02 27.76
CA GLU A 130 -17.61 -3.99 27.96
C GLU A 130 -16.51 -4.08 26.91
N ALA A 131 -16.05 -5.30 26.58
CA ALA A 131 -15.07 -5.52 25.52
C ALA A 131 -15.63 -5.14 24.13
N LEU A 132 -16.88 -5.48 23.83
CA LEU A 132 -17.55 -5.10 22.58
C LEU A 132 -17.68 -3.60 22.39
N ASN A 133 -17.78 -2.83 23.48
CA ASN A 133 -17.84 -1.37 23.40
C ASN A 133 -16.52 -0.76 22.90
N GLN A 134 -15.40 -1.49 22.98
CA GLN A 134 -14.09 -1.06 22.47
C GLN A 134 -13.85 -1.41 21.00
N VAL A 135 -14.68 -2.29 20.41
CA VAL A 135 -14.56 -2.69 19.00
C VAL A 135 -15.10 -1.58 18.10
N GLY A 136 -14.25 -1.08 17.20
CA GLY A 136 -14.60 -0.08 16.19
C GLY A 136 -15.10 -0.68 14.87
N ASN A 137 -14.75 -1.93 14.56
CA ASN A 137 -15.26 -2.61 13.37
C ASN A 137 -16.73 -3.03 13.57
N GLU A 138 -17.64 -2.27 12.95
CA GLU A 138 -19.09 -2.46 13.09
C GLU A 138 -19.60 -3.85 12.68
N ALA A 139 -19.00 -4.44 11.65
CA ALA A 139 -19.39 -5.78 11.19
C ALA A 139 -19.07 -6.85 12.25
N LYS A 140 -17.83 -6.83 12.76
CA LYS A 140 -17.39 -7.76 13.82
C LYS A 140 -18.14 -7.53 15.12
N LYS A 141 -18.35 -6.26 15.49
CA LYS A 141 -19.14 -5.88 16.66
C LYS A 141 -20.58 -6.40 16.57
N THR A 142 -21.23 -6.25 15.42
CA THR A 142 -22.59 -6.76 15.20
C THR A 142 -22.66 -8.28 15.28
N GLU A 143 -21.70 -8.99 14.66
CA GLU A 143 -21.60 -10.45 14.73
C GLU A 143 -21.53 -10.94 16.19
N LEU A 144 -20.61 -10.37 16.97
CA LEU A 144 -20.38 -10.75 18.36
C LEU A 144 -21.54 -10.32 19.27
N MET A 145 -22.15 -9.15 19.02
CA MET A 145 -23.33 -8.68 19.76
C MET A 145 -24.52 -9.63 19.59
N ASN A 146 -24.73 -10.15 18.38
CA ASN A 146 -25.80 -11.11 18.12
C ASN A 146 -25.61 -12.40 18.92
N ARG A 147 -24.36 -12.92 18.97
CA ARG A 147 -24.01 -14.08 19.80
C ARG A 147 -24.27 -13.79 21.27
N LEU A 148 -23.77 -12.67 21.78
CA LEU A 148 -23.95 -12.28 23.18
C LEU A 148 -25.42 -12.11 23.56
N THR A 149 -26.23 -11.52 22.68
CA THR A 149 -27.67 -11.34 22.87
C THR A 149 -28.42 -12.67 22.97
N ALA A 150 -28.03 -13.67 22.17
CA ALA A 150 -28.63 -15.00 22.22
C ALA A 150 -28.38 -15.67 23.58
N ILE A 151 -27.14 -15.57 24.10
CA ILE A 151 -26.77 -16.12 25.41
C ILE A 151 -27.53 -15.39 26.52
N ALA A 152 -27.52 -14.06 26.52
CA ALA A 152 -28.24 -13.24 27.49
C ALA A 152 -29.72 -13.60 27.54
N SER A 153 -30.36 -13.73 26.38
CA SER A 153 -31.77 -14.12 26.27
C SER A 153 -32.04 -15.51 26.85
N SER A 154 -31.11 -16.47 26.66
CA SER A 154 -31.25 -17.83 27.21
C SER A 154 -31.23 -17.87 28.75
N LEU A 155 -30.63 -16.85 29.37
CA LEU A 155 -30.55 -16.69 30.83
C LEU A 155 -31.61 -15.73 31.39
N GLY A 156 -32.47 -15.16 30.53
CA GLY A 156 -33.40 -14.10 30.93
C GLY A 156 -32.70 -12.81 31.36
N TYR A 157 -31.45 -12.61 30.95
CA TYR A 157 -30.68 -11.40 31.20
C TYR A 157 -30.91 -10.40 30.06
N THR A 158 -31.15 -9.13 30.41
CA THR A 158 -31.25 -8.04 29.45
C THR A 158 -29.91 -7.32 29.35
N LEU A 159 -29.32 -7.26 28.15
CA LEU A 159 -28.13 -6.46 27.91
C LEU A 159 -28.45 -4.98 28.16
N ASP A 160 -27.64 -4.32 28.98
CA ASP A 160 -27.74 -2.89 29.20
C ASP A 160 -27.21 -2.16 27.95
N PRO A 161 -27.98 -1.28 27.29
CA PRO A 161 -27.42 -0.42 26.26
C PRO A 161 -26.31 0.44 26.87
N SER A 162 -25.06 0.17 26.45
CA SER A 162 -23.81 0.90 26.72
C SER A 162 -23.87 1.90 27.89
N PRO A 163 -23.09 1.75 28.98
CA PRO A 163 -23.13 2.68 30.09
C PRO A 163 -22.86 4.09 29.58
N SER A 164 -23.92 4.91 29.55
CA SER A 164 -23.75 6.35 29.56
C SER A 164 -22.89 6.65 30.78
N SER A 165 -21.77 7.31 30.54
CA SER A 165 -20.82 7.72 31.55
C SER A 165 -21.53 8.40 32.72
N SER A 166 -21.83 7.63 33.76
CA SER A 166 -22.20 8.16 35.07
C SER A 166 -20.89 8.42 35.81
N THR A 167 -20.24 9.51 35.45
CA THR A 167 -19.30 10.16 36.34
C THR A 167 -20.12 11.03 37.28
N ASN A 168 -20.19 10.59 38.54
CA ASN A 168 -20.59 11.39 39.70
C ASN A 168 -19.54 12.49 39.96
#